data_AF-A0AAN9MWI2-F1
#
_entry.id   AF-A0AAN9MWI2-F1
#
_cell.length_a   1.000
_cell.length_b   1.000
_cell.length_c   1.000
_cell.angle_alpha   90.00
_cell.angle_beta   90.00
_cell.angle_gamma   90.00
#
_symmetry.space_group_name_H-M   'P 1'
#
loop_
_entity.id
_entity.type
_entity.pdbx_description
1 polymer ?
#
loop_
_entity_poly.entity_id
_entity_poly.type
_entity_poly.pdbx_seq_one_letter_code
_entity_poly.pdbx_strand_id
1 'polypeptide(L)'
;MEICEAPHTKQHKVNSGYHGVSQRLWLAICSIVAPPNVEVLIWNICQNALPTNEYLFERKLVNSPLCPICGTEPETVEHVFLFCPLTRPLWFGSDFQWCIDVNTVQSFQLWLFQKTSTMYLLCWEIFFGLFGKEEMNLFLKANMSIL
;
A
#
# COMPACT_ATOMS: atom_id res chain seq x y z
N MET A 1 20.66 3.85 -13.67
CA MET A 1 19.65 3.07 -12.93
C MET A 1 20.11 3.08 -11.48
N GLU A 2 19.67 4.09 -10.73
CA GLU A 2 19.83 4.05 -9.27
C GLU A 2 18.90 2.95 -8.75
N ILE A 3 19.43 2.09 -7.89
CA ILE A 3 18.65 1.04 -7.26
C ILE A 3 17.71 1.78 -6.29
N CYS A 4 16.40 1.66 -6.48
CA CYS A 4 15.41 2.14 -5.51
C CYS A 4 15.55 1.29 -4.24
N GLU A 5 16.41 1.71 -3.32
CA GLU A 5 16.55 1.06 -2.03
C GLU A 5 15.41 1.49 -1.10
N ALA A 6 14.90 0.54 -0.31
CA ALA A 6 13.84 0.82 0.65
C ALA A 6 14.34 1.86 1.68
N PRO A 7 13.48 2.78 2.16
CA PRO A 7 13.85 3.75 3.17
C PRO A 7 14.41 3.05 4.40
N HIS A 8 15.54 3.54 4.94
CA HIS A 8 16.14 3.01 6.16
C HIS A 8 15.22 3.27 7.37
N THR A 9 14.27 2.37 7.63
CA THR A 9 13.50 2.34 8.87
C THR A 9 14.36 1.71 9.98
N LYS A 10 14.22 2.20 11.23
CA LYS A 10 14.92 1.62 12.38
C LYS A 10 14.41 0.19 12.62
N GLN A 11 15.12 -0.78 12.09
CA GLN A 11 14.75 -2.21 12.15
C GLN A 11 14.86 -2.77 13.57
N HIS A 12 13.80 -3.42 14.04
CA HIS A 12 13.94 -4.55 14.96
C HIS A 12 14.63 -5.70 14.19
N LYS A 13 15.68 -6.30 14.77
CA LYS A 13 16.50 -7.36 14.17
C LYS A 13 15.62 -8.57 13.79
N VAL A 14 15.39 -8.84 12.50
CA VAL A 14 14.65 -10.03 12.04
C VAL A 14 15.36 -10.69 10.84
N ASN A 15 15.30 -12.03 10.80
CA ASN A 15 16.08 -12.97 9.98
C ASN A 15 16.08 -12.72 8.45
N SER A 16 17.17 -13.17 7.80
CA SER A 16 17.55 -13.12 6.37
C SER A 16 16.43 -13.31 5.32
N GLY A 17 15.36 -14.06 5.61
CA GLY A 17 14.22 -14.23 4.71
C GLY A 17 13.35 -12.98 4.52
N TYR A 18 13.32 -12.08 5.50
CA TYR A 18 12.53 -10.84 5.44
C TYR A 18 13.10 -9.80 4.46
N HIS A 19 14.41 -9.87 4.17
CA HIS A 19 15.06 -8.91 3.25
C HIS A 19 14.58 -9.06 1.80
N GLY A 20 14.32 -10.29 1.34
CA GLY A 20 13.81 -10.51 -0.02
C GLY A 20 12.36 -10.08 -0.22
N VAL A 21 11.51 -10.30 0.81
CA VAL A 21 10.09 -9.91 0.78
C VAL A 21 9.92 -8.39 0.86
N SER A 22 10.69 -7.74 1.74
CA SER A 22 10.67 -6.27 1.89
C SER A 22 11.10 -5.55 0.62
N GLN A 23 12.09 -6.07 -0.12
CA GLN A 23 12.54 -5.45 -1.35
C GLN A 23 11.53 -5.57 -2.51
N ARG A 24 10.86 -6.72 -2.66
CA ARG A 24 9.79 -6.89 -3.67
C ARG A 24 8.59 -5.98 -3.38
N LEU A 25 8.20 -5.88 -2.11
CA LEU A 25 7.14 -4.99 -1.66
C LEU A 25 7.48 -3.51 -1.97
N TRP A 26 8.71 -3.08 -1.70
CA TRP A 26 9.13 -1.71 -2.01
C TRP A 26 9.09 -1.42 -3.51
N LEU A 27 9.61 -2.33 -4.34
CA LEU A 27 9.54 -2.17 -5.80
C LEU A 27 8.09 -2.07 -6.30
N ALA A 28 7.19 -2.91 -5.77
CA ALA A 28 5.78 -2.84 -6.11
C ALA A 28 5.12 -1.51 -5.72
N ILE A 29 5.56 -0.89 -4.61
CA ILE A 29 5.11 0.43 -4.17
C ILE A 29 5.65 1.53 -5.09
N CYS A 30 6.95 1.48 -5.44
CA CYS A 30 7.56 2.43 -6.37
C CYS A 30 7.00 2.35 -7.80
N SER A 31 6.38 1.23 -8.18
CA SER A 31 5.66 1.12 -9.45
C SER A 31 4.32 1.85 -9.45
N ILE A 32 3.82 2.31 -8.30
CA ILE A 32 2.60 3.13 -8.23
C ILE A 32 2.93 4.53 -8.72
N VAL A 33 2.13 5.06 -9.65
CA VAL A 33 2.26 6.45 -10.12
C VAL A 33 1.81 7.39 -9.00
N ALA A 34 2.74 7.74 -8.11
CA ALA A 34 2.51 8.59 -6.97
C ALA A 34 3.73 9.48 -6.68
N PRO A 35 3.55 10.61 -5.96
CA PRO A 35 4.69 11.37 -5.45
C PRO A 35 5.54 10.55 -4.46
N PRO A 36 6.87 10.79 -4.36
CA PRO A 36 7.77 9.99 -3.51
C PRO A 36 7.37 9.95 -2.02
N ASN A 37 6.79 11.03 -1.50
CA ASN A 37 6.29 11.06 -0.12
C ASN A 37 5.09 10.13 0.11
N VAL A 38 4.29 9.87 -0.94
CA VAL A 38 3.18 8.91 -0.89
C VAL A 38 3.71 7.48 -0.92
N GLU A 39 4.72 7.18 -1.73
CA GLU A 39 5.40 5.87 -1.72
C GLU A 39 5.97 5.53 -0.35
N VAL A 40 6.69 6.48 0.27
CA VAL A 40 7.24 6.32 1.62
C VAL A 40 6.12 6.15 2.65
N LEU A 41 5.01 6.87 2.52
CA LEU A 41 3.85 6.70 3.38
C LEU A 41 3.27 5.29 3.25
N ILE A 42 3.02 4.83 2.02
CA ILE A 42 2.52 3.47 1.74
C ILE A 42 3.47 2.41 2.31
N TRP A 43 4.78 2.60 2.15
CA TRP A 43 5.77 1.73 2.76
C TRP A 43 5.64 1.66 4.28
N ASN A 44 5.57 2.82 4.96
CA ASN A 44 5.41 2.87 6.41
C ASN A 44 4.10 2.22 6.87
N ILE A 45 3.01 2.39 6.11
CA ILE A 45 1.74 1.72 6.36
C ILE A 45 1.93 0.20 6.25
N CYS A 46 2.52 -0.29 5.17
CA CYS A 46 2.79 -1.71 5.00
C CYS A 46 3.70 -2.25 6.12
N GLN A 47 4.65 -1.49 6.64
CA GLN A 47 5.47 -1.94 7.76
C GLN A 47 4.78 -1.84 9.13
N ASN A 48 3.49 -1.47 9.19
CA ASN A 48 2.77 -1.14 10.44
C ASN A 48 3.58 -0.17 11.33
N ALA A 49 4.29 0.76 10.69
CA ALA A 49 5.22 1.67 11.34
C ALA A 49 4.59 3.04 11.65
N LEU A 50 3.29 3.21 11.38
CA LEU A 50 2.58 4.43 11.73
C LEU A 50 2.29 4.49 13.24
N PRO A 51 2.49 5.66 13.89
CA PRO A 51 2.17 5.84 15.29
C PRO A 51 0.65 6.04 15.44
N THR A 52 -0.13 4.97 15.29
CA THR A 52 -1.58 5.04 15.44
C THR A 52 -1.97 5.26 16.91
N ASN A 53 -3.10 5.92 17.19
CA ASN A 53 -3.55 6.12 18.56
C ASN A 53 -3.78 4.81 19.31
N GLU A 54 -4.21 3.72 18.66
CA GLU A 54 -4.29 2.41 19.31
C GLU A 54 -2.93 1.99 19.88
N TYR A 55 -1.89 2.03 19.04
CA TYR A 55 -0.54 1.66 19.44
C TYR A 55 0.07 2.62 20.49
N LEU A 56 -0.17 3.92 20.34
CA LEU A 56 0.28 4.92 21.31
C LEU A 56 -0.45 4.77 22.65
N PHE A 57 -1.73 4.37 22.63
CA PHE A 57 -2.53 4.17 23.82
C PHE A 57 -2.07 2.95 24.61
N GLU A 58 -1.75 1.84 23.94
CA GLU A 58 -1.14 0.66 24.57
C GLU A 58 0.18 1.01 25.30
N ARG A 59 0.93 1.96 24.73
CA ARG A 59 2.18 2.49 25.30
C ARG A 59 1.98 3.60 26.33
N LYS A 60 0.72 3.96 26.64
CA LYS A 60 0.34 5.03 27.58
C LYS A 60 0.88 6.41 27.18
N LEU A 61 1.04 6.66 25.88
CA LEU A 61 1.51 7.93 25.32
C LEU A 61 0.36 8.87 24.94
N VAL A 62 -0.85 8.35 24.80
CA VAL A 62 -2.10 9.12 24.57
C VAL A 62 -3.19 8.64 25.52
N ASN A 63 -4.22 9.47 25.70
CA ASN A 63 -5.32 9.22 26.64
C ASN A 63 -6.49 8.42 26.06
N SER A 64 -6.51 8.22 24.74
CA SER A 64 -7.60 7.53 24.05
C SER A 64 -7.05 6.81 22.81
N PRO A 65 -7.50 5.58 22.52
CA PRO A 65 -7.13 4.87 21.30
C PRO A 65 -7.94 5.34 20.08
N LEU A 66 -8.95 6.18 20.25
CA LEU A 66 -9.92 6.50 19.19
C LEU A 66 -9.29 7.21 18.00
N CYS A 67 -9.83 6.90 16.81
CA CYS A 67 -9.50 7.56 15.57
C CYS A 67 -9.81 9.06 15.67
N PRO A 68 -8.83 9.95 15.40
CA PRO A 68 -9.04 11.40 15.48
C PRO A 68 -9.96 11.94 14.38
N ILE A 69 -10.22 11.13 13.34
CA ILE A 69 -11.04 11.50 12.19
C ILE A 69 -12.52 11.27 12.50
N CYS A 70 -12.91 10.04 12.84
CA CYS A 70 -14.32 9.69 13.09
C CYS A 70 -14.71 9.71 14.57
N GLY A 71 -13.76 9.52 15.49
CA GLY A 71 -14.02 9.47 16.93
C GLY A 71 -14.79 8.25 17.43
N THR A 72 -15.07 7.24 16.59
CA THR A 72 -15.95 6.12 16.96
C THR A 72 -15.23 4.81 17.28
N GLU A 73 -14.15 4.51 16.56
CA GLU A 73 -13.39 3.24 16.69
C GLU A 73 -11.92 3.53 16.98
N PRO A 74 -11.14 2.57 17.52
CA PRO A 74 -9.70 2.69 17.65
C PRO A 74 -9.00 3.05 16.34
N GLU A 75 -8.00 3.92 16.41
CA GLU A 75 -7.16 4.25 15.28
C GLU A 75 -6.21 3.11 14.98
N THR A 76 -6.58 2.28 14.00
CA THR A 76 -5.70 1.29 13.38
C THR A 76 -5.37 1.71 11.96
N VAL A 77 -4.35 1.08 11.36
CA VAL A 77 -4.03 1.29 9.94
C VAL A 77 -5.24 0.95 9.06
N GLU A 78 -5.83 -0.22 9.25
CA GLU A 78 -7.00 -0.66 8.50
C GLU A 78 -8.18 0.28 8.74
N HIS A 79 -8.38 0.77 9.96
CA HIS A 79 -9.44 1.73 10.23
C HIS A 79 -9.20 3.03 9.46
N VAL A 80 -8.07 3.70 9.64
CA VAL A 80 -7.81 5.00 9.03
C VAL A 80 -7.86 4.94 7.51
N PHE A 81 -7.33 3.88 6.91
CA PHE A 81 -7.24 3.81 5.45
C PHE A 81 -8.41 3.09 4.79
N LEU A 82 -9.11 2.15 5.44
CA LEU A 82 -10.08 1.28 4.76
C LEU A 82 -11.48 1.34 5.36
N PHE A 83 -11.59 1.37 6.69
CA PHE A 83 -12.87 1.18 7.37
C PHE A 83 -13.48 2.45 7.94
N CYS A 84 -12.69 3.51 8.11
CA CYS A 84 -13.18 4.77 8.65
C CYS A 84 -14.22 5.36 7.69
N PRO A 85 -15.44 5.65 8.18
CA PRO A 85 -16.54 6.09 7.32
C PRO A 85 -16.26 7.44 6.64
N LEU A 86 -15.34 8.23 7.20
CA LEU A 86 -14.97 9.55 6.68
C LEU A 86 -13.83 9.49 5.65
N THR A 87 -12.92 8.51 5.74
CA THR A 87 -11.80 8.37 4.78
C THR A 87 -12.11 7.39 3.66
N ARG A 88 -12.90 6.35 3.92
CA ARG A 88 -13.29 5.33 2.93
C ARG A 88 -13.83 5.91 1.61
N PRO A 89 -14.67 6.97 1.61
CA PRO A 89 -15.16 7.57 0.36
C PRO A 89 -14.06 8.22 -0.50
N LEU A 90 -12.92 8.60 0.08
CA LEU A 90 -11.83 9.26 -0.65
C LEU A 90 -11.22 8.35 -1.72
N TRP A 91 -11.18 7.04 -1.50
CA TRP A 91 -10.70 6.08 -2.49
C TRP A 91 -11.60 6.01 -3.73
N PHE A 92 -12.91 6.13 -3.54
CA PHE A 92 -13.87 6.20 -4.64
C PHE A 92 -13.81 7.56 -5.37
N GLY A 93 -13.58 8.65 -4.63
CA GLY A 93 -13.46 9.99 -5.20
C GLY A 93 -12.11 10.28 -5.88
N SER A 94 -11.11 9.41 -5.70
CA SER A 94 -9.82 9.51 -6.38
C SER A 94 -9.90 9.04 -7.84
N ASP A 95 -8.86 9.34 -8.63
CA ASP A 95 -8.72 8.85 -10.01
C ASP A 95 -8.76 7.32 -10.12
N PHE A 96 -8.50 6.60 -9.01
CA PHE A 96 -8.54 5.15 -8.95
C PHE A 96 -9.97 4.58 -8.86
N GLN A 97 -10.94 5.37 -8.40
CA GLN A 97 -12.33 4.96 -8.19
C GLN A 97 -12.48 3.63 -7.41
N TRP A 98 -11.61 3.39 -6.44
CA TRP A 98 -11.57 2.11 -5.74
C TRP A 98 -12.69 1.97 -4.72
N CYS A 99 -13.57 1.00 -4.96
CA CYS A 99 -14.53 0.54 -3.96
C CYS A 99 -13.87 -0.42 -2.96
N ILE A 100 -14.03 -0.12 -1.68
CA ILE A 100 -13.65 -0.97 -0.56
C ILE A 100 -14.88 -1.72 -0.08
N ASP A 101 -14.83 -3.05 -0.09
CA ASP A 101 -15.80 -3.91 0.60
C ASP A 101 -15.19 -4.37 1.92
N VAL A 102 -15.71 -3.81 3.02
CA VAL A 102 -15.22 -4.04 4.38
C VAL A 102 -15.26 -5.51 4.80
N ASN A 103 -16.10 -6.33 4.17
CA ASN A 103 -16.24 -7.74 4.52
C ASN A 103 -15.15 -8.63 3.90
N THR A 104 -14.44 -8.12 2.89
CA THR A 104 -13.42 -8.88 2.15
C THR A 104 -12.00 -8.50 2.53
N VAL A 105 -11.83 -7.36 3.20
CA VAL A 105 -10.53 -6.79 3.51
C VAL A 105 -10.07 -7.24 4.89
N GLN A 106 -8.96 -7.96 4.93
CA GLN A 106 -8.36 -8.45 6.19
C GLN A 106 -7.11 -7.67 6.60
N SER A 107 -6.38 -7.10 5.63
CA SER A 107 -5.16 -6.34 5.85
C SER A 107 -5.01 -5.29 4.77
N PHE A 108 -4.50 -4.13 5.14
CA PHE A 108 -4.18 -3.06 4.19
C PHE A 108 -3.23 -3.54 3.08
N GLN A 109 -2.20 -4.30 3.46
CA GLN A 109 -1.21 -4.82 2.50
C GLN A 109 -1.87 -5.66 1.41
N LEU A 110 -2.66 -6.67 1.81
CA LEU A 110 -3.32 -7.59 0.88
C LEU A 110 -4.31 -6.86 -0.02
N TRP A 111 -5.08 -5.94 0.55
CA TRP A 111 -6.02 -5.12 -0.22
C TRP A 111 -5.29 -4.27 -1.27
N LEU A 112 -4.20 -3.60 -0.87
CA LEU A 112 -3.43 -2.76 -1.77
C LEU A 112 -2.83 -3.59 -2.90
N PHE A 113 -2.21 -4.73 -2.59
CA PHE A 113 -1.68 -5.65 -3.59
C PHE A 113 -2.74 -6.15 -4.56
N GLN A 114 -3.93 -6.50 -4.07
CA GLN A 114 -5.02 -6.95 -4.93
C GLN A 114 -5.45 -5.84 -5.90
N LYS A 115 -5.64 -4.62 -5.40
CA LYS A 115 -6.08 -3.49 -6.23
C LYS A 115 -5.03 -3.09 -7.26
N THR A 116 -3.76 -3.00 -6.88
CA THR A 116 -2.68 -2.69 -7.83
C THR A 116 -2.54 -3.80 -8.87
N SER A 117 -2.59 -5.07 -8.48
CA SER A 117 -2.54 -6.21 -9.42
C SER A 117 -3.70 -6.20 -10.42
N THR A 118 -4.93 -5.96 -9.97
CA THR A 118 -6.09 -5.86 -10.89
C THR A 118 -5.97 -4.68 -11.85
N MET A 119 -5.41 -3.56 -11.40
CA MET A 119 -5.16 -2.40 -12.25
C MET A 119 -4.15 -2.75 -13.36
N TYR A 120 -3.08 -3.48 -13.04
CA TYR A 120 -2.12 -3.97 -14.05
C TYR A 120 -2.77 -4.92 -15.05
N LEU A 121 -3.64 -5.84 -14.62
CA LEU A 121 -4.35 -6.76 -15.52
C LEU A 121 -5.36 -6.05 -16.42
N LEU A 122 -6.09 -5.06 -15.90
CA LEU A 122 -7.02 -4.26 -16.72
C LEU A 122 -6.28 -3.37 -17.72
N CYS A 123 -5.16 -2.77 -17.31
CA CYS A 123 -4.27 -2.07 -18.23
C CYS A 123 -3.74 -3.03 -19.29
N TRP A 124 -3.38 -4.27 -18.94
CA TRP A 124 -2.88 -5.27 -19.88
C TRP A 124 -3.87 -5.62 -20.99
N GLU A 125 -5.15 -5.83 -20.68
CA GLU A 125 -6.18 -6.13 -21.70
C GLU A 125 -6.41 -4.94 -22.65
N ILE A 126 -6.34 -3.71 -22.12
CA ILE A 126 -6.46 -2.48 -22.91
C ILE A 126 -5.19 -2.23 -23.74
N PHE A 127 -4.00 -2.46 -23.17
CA PHE A 127 -2.71 -2.27 -23.85
C PHE A 127 -2.48 -3.33 -24.92
N PHE A 128 -2.85 -4.60 -24.70
CA PHE A 128 -2.78 -5.66 -25.71
C PHE A 128 -3.64 -5.35 -26.93
N GLY A 129 -4.79 -4.71 -26.70
CA GLY A 129 -5.69 -4.27 -27.77
C GLY A 129 -5.18 -3.06 -28.56
N LEU A 130 -4.30 -2.24 -27.99
CA LEU A 130 -3.85 -0.96 -28.58
C LEU A 130 -2.39 -0.96 -29.05
N PHE A 131 -1.52 -1.82 -28.50
CA PHE A 131 -0.09 -1.85 -28.80
C PHE A 131 0.42 -3.27 -29.09
N GLY A 132 1.23 -3.39 -30.14
CA GLY A 132 1.78 -4.66 -30.63
C GLY A 132 2.74 -5.34 -29.65
N LYS A 133 2.89 -6.66 -29.79
CA LYS A 133 3.63 -7.59 -28.90
C LYS A 133 5.05 -7.17 -28.49
N GLU A 134 5.71 -6.27 -29.22
CA GLU A 134 7.08 -5.82 -28.92
C GLU A 134 7.14 -4.78 -27.79
N GLU A 135 6.17 -3.87 -27.68
CA GLU A 135 6.14 -2.89 -26.58
C GLU A 135 5.74 -3.54 -25.25
N MET A 136 4.89 -4.56 -25.31
CA MET A 136 4.54 -5.36 -24.13
C MET A 136 5.75 -6.07 -23.52
N ASN A 137 6.73 -6.49 -24.33
CA ASN A 137 7.95 -7.14 -23.82
C ASN A 137 8.85 -6.17 -23.04
N LEU A 138 8.81 -4.87 -23.36
CA LEU A 138 9.51 -3.83 -22.61
C LEU A 138 8.79 -3.52 -21.29
N PHE A 139 7.46 -3.42 -21.32
CA PHE A 139 6.65 -3.20 -20.12
C PHE A 139 6.68 -4.42 -19.17
N LEU A 140 6.69 -5.63 -19.72
CA LEU A 140 6.90 -6.88 -19.00
C LEU A 140 8.30 -6.95 -18.39
N LYS A 141 9.36 -6.65 -19.13
CA LYS A 141 10.72 -6.65 -18.56
C LYS A 141 10.89 -5.60 -17.45
N ALA A 142 10.09 -4.53 -17.45
CA ALA A 142 10.07 -3.54 -16.37
C ALA A 142 9.28 -4.00 -15.12
N ASN A 143 8.23 -4.82 -15.27
CA ASN A 143 7.30 -5.16 -14.18
C ASN A 143 7.30 -6.64 -13.74
N MET A 144 7.70 -7.60 -14.60
CA MET A 144 7.83 -9.04 -14.26
C MET A 144 9.10 -9.37 -13.48
N SER A 145 10.04 -8.43 -13.29
CA SER A 145 11.19 -8.67 -12.40
C SER A 145 10.82 -8.66 -10.91
N ILE A 146 9.54 -8.45 -10.58
CA ILE A 146 9.01 -8.28 -9.21
C ILE A 146 8.17 -9.50 -8.75
N LEU A 147 7.78 -10.41 -9.65
CA LEU A 147 7.19 -11.74 -9.32
C LEU A 147 8.29 -12.80 -9.21
#